data_AF-A0A948C6A1-F1
#
_entry.id   AF-A0A948C6A1-F1
#
_cell.length_a   1.000
_cell.length_b   1.000
_cell.length_c   1.000
_cell.angle_alpha   90.00
_cell.angle_beta   90.00
_cell.angle_gamma   90.00
#
_symmetry.space_group_name_H-M   'P 1'
#
loop_
_entity.id
_entity.type
_entity.pdbx_description
1 polymer ?
#
loop_
_entity_poly.entity_id
_entity_poly.type
_entity_poly.pdbx_seq_one_letter_code
_entity_poly.pdbx_strand_id
1 'polypeptide(L)'
;MEISIYLAQIWGGFFLIFGILFLVAKFLGRVIEMTKDKSFVISTGYTSLLMGLVTVVIHNVWTLDWRLVITVLGWSTLIKGMIKIGFP
;
A
#
# COMPACT_ATOMS: atom_id res chain seq x y z
N MET A 1 -13.09 -4.89 -15.79
CA MET A 1 -11.78 -4.88 -16.48
C MET A 1 -11.12 -3.52 -16.36
N GLU A 2 -11.78 -2.45 -16.80
CA GLU A 2 -11.31 -1.05 -16.69
C GLU A 2 -10.74 -0.70 -15.30
N ILE A 3 -11.53 -0.83 -14.23
CA ILE A 3 -11.11 -0.51 -12.85
C ILE A 3 -9.85 -1.29 -12.44
N SER A 4 -9.76 -2.57 -12.81
CA SER A 4 -8.62 -3.42 -12.49
C SER A 4 -7.34 -2.93 -13.19
N ILE A 5 -7.45 -2.44 -14.42
CA ILE A 5 -6.31 -1.86 -15.16
C ILE A 5 -5.88 -0.54 -14.51
N TYR A 6 -6.82 0.34 -14.17
CA TYR A 6 -6.50 1.59 -13.47
C TYR A 6 -5.81 1.32 -12.12
N LEU A 7 -6.30 0.34 -11.35
CA LEU A 7 -5.66 -0.04 -10.09
C LEU A 7 -4.28 -0.65 -10.30
N ALA A 8 -4.08 -1.47 -11.34
CA ALA A 8 -2.76 -1.98 -11.68
C ALA A 8 -1.78 -0.84 -12.00
N GLN A 9 -2.21 0.18 -12.73
CA GLN A 9 -1.41 1.36 -13.04
C GLN A 9 -1.08 2.15 -11.78
N ILE A 10 -2.05 2.35 -10.88
CA ILE A 10 -1.84 3.04 -9.59
C ILE A 10 -0.85 2.28 -8.72
N TRP A 11 -1.08 0.99 -8.48
CA TRP A 11 -0.20 0.16 -7.64
C TRP A 11 1.19 0.00 -8.25
N GLY A 12 1.26 -0.31 -9.54
CA GLY A 12 2.51 -0.44 -10.27
C GLY A 12 3.31 0.86 -10.28
N GLY A 13 2.65 1.98 -10.59
CA GLY A 13 3.25 3.32 -10.55
C GLY A 13 3.74 3.69 -9.15
N PHE A 14 2.94 3.43 -8.11
CA PHE A 14 3.32 3.64 -6.71
C PHE A 14 4.61 2.88 -6.37
N PHE A 15 4.69 1.58 -6.68
CA PHE A 15 5.88 0.78 -6.40
C PHE A 15 7.10 1.22 -7.22
N LEU A 16 6.93 1.58 -8.49
CA LEU A 16 8.02 2.08 -9.33
C LEU A 16 8.58 3.40 -8.79
N ILE A 17 7.72 4.37 -8.44
CA ILE A 17 8.14 5.65 -7.89
C ILE A 17 8.91 5.45 -6.58
N PHE A 18 8.37 4.68 -5.64
CA PHE A 18 9.06 4.41 -4.37
C PHE A 18 10.35 3.61 -4.58
N GLY A 19 10.36 2.64 -5.49
CA GLY A 19 11.56 1.89 -5.86
C GLY A 19 12.67 2.80 -6.38
N ILE A 20 12.35 3.72 -7.28
CA ILE A 20 13.31 4.72 -7.80
C ILE A 20 13.80 5.64 -6.68
N LEU A 21 12.91 6.15 -5.82
CA LEU A 21 13.30 7.00 -4.70
C LEU A 21 14.23 6.26 -3.72
N PHE A 22 13.99 4.98 -3.46
CA PHE A 22 14.86 4.17 -2.61
C PHE A 22 16.25 3.99 -3.21
N LEU A 23 16.35 3.76 -4.52
CA LEU A 23 17.63 3.56 -5.20
C LEU A 23 18.41 4.86 -5.40
N VAL A 24 17.76 5.90 -5.92
CA VAL A 24 18.41 7.16 -6.33
C VAL A 24 18.67 8.06 -5.12
N ALA A 25 17.65 8.30 -4.30
CA ALA A 25 17.74 9.23 -3.17
C ALA A 25 18.16 8.55 -1.86
N LYS A 26 18.56 7.28 -1.91
CA LYS A 26 18.85 6.40 -0.76
C LYS A 26 17.78 6.53 0.33
N PHE A 27 16.53 6.72 -0.09
CA PHE A 27 15.44 7.18 0.77
C PHE A 27 15.04 6.12 1.80
N LEU A 28 15.31 4.84 1.52
CA LEU A 28 14.94 3.72 2.39
C LEU A 28 15.46 3.86 3.82
N GLY A 29 16.72 4.27 4.01
CA GLY A 29 17.30 4.45 5.35
C GLY A 29 16.57 5.50 6.18
N ARG A 30 16.18 6.62 5.55
CA ARG A 30 15.39 7.68 6.19
C ARG A 30 14.00 7.18 6.58
N VAL A 31 13.32 6.44 5.69
CA VAL A 31 12.00 5.86 5.99
C VAL A 31 12.08 4.91 7.18
N ILE A 32 13.12 4.08 7.27
CA ILE A 32 13.32 3.19 8.42
C ILE A 32 13.51 3.99 9.71
N GLU A 33 14.31 5.05 9.69
CA GLU A 33 14.49 5.90 10.87
C GLU A 33 13.18 6.57 11.32
N MET A 34 12.37 7.06 10.37
CA MET A 34 11.06 7.64 10.66
C MET A 34 10.09 6.65 11.31
N THR A 35 10.24 5.35 11.05
CA THR A 35 9.38 4.32 11.68
C THR A 35 9.61 4.16 13.18
N LYS A 36 10.66 4.77 13.75
CA LYS A 36 10.87 4.82 15.21
C LYS A 36 9.91 5.80 15.89
N ASP A 37 9.35 6.75 15.15
CA ASP A 37 8.37 7.70 15.65
C ASP A 37 6.96 7.10 15.54
N LYS A 38 6.30 6.92 16.69
CA LYS A 38 4.94 6.35 16.76
C LYS A 38 3.90 7.19 16.03
N SER A 39 4.00 8.52 16.08
CA SER A 39 3.09 9.41 15.36
C SER A 39 3.23 9.23 13.85
N PHE A 40 4.45 9.02 13.37
CA PHE A 40 4.69 8.69 11.96
C PHE A 40 4.12 7.31 11.58
N VAL A 41 4.34 6.28 12.42
CA VAL A 41 3.78 4.93 12.19
C VAL A 41 2.26 4.97 12.11
N ILE A 42 1.60 5.64 13.05
CA ILE A 42 0.14 5.80 13.09
C ILE A 42 -0.34 6.58 11.86
N SER A 43 0.32 7.69 11.51
CA SER A 43 -0.04 8.49 10.33
C SER A 43 0.02 7.67 9.04
N THR A 44 1.12 6.93 8.82
CA THR A 44 1.22 6.04 7.65
C THR A 44 0.27 4.86 7.73
N GLY A 45 -0.15 4.47 8.94
CA GLY A 45 -1.20 3.51 9.21
C GLY A 45 -2.55 3.97 8.67
N TYR A 46 -2.98 5.21 8.96
CA TYR A 46 -4.20 5.79 8.41
C TYR A 46 -4.18 5.84 6.88
N THR A 47 -3.08 6.27 6.27
CA THR A 47 -2.94 6.27 4.80
C THR A 47 -3.07 4.86 4.23
N SER A 48 -2.42 3.87 4.85
CA SER A 48 -2.49 2.47 4.41
C SER A 48 -3.91 1.92 4.56
N LEU A 49 -4.58 2.20 5.69
CA LEU A 49 -5.94 1.77 5.96
C LEU A 49 -6.91 2.30 4.89
N LEU A 50 -6.87 3.61 4.61
CA LEU A 50 -7.74 4.24 3.61
C LEU A 50 -7.47 3.69 2.20
N MET A 51 -6.20 3.59 1.80
CA MET A 51 -5.83 3.10 0.47
C MET A 51 -6.23 1.63 0.27
N GLY A 52 -6.03 0.79 1.29
CA GLY A 52 -6.46 -0.60 1.30
C GLY A 52 -7.98 -0.73 1.26
N LEU A 53 -8.70 0.03 2.09
CA LEU A 53 -10.16 0.01 2.16
C LEU A 53 -10.78 0.39 0.82
N VAL A 54 -10.32 1.51 0.23
CA VAL A 54 -10.79 1.95 -1.09
C VAL A 54 -10.55 0.86 -2.13
N THR A 55 -9.35 0.28 -2.16
CA THR A 55 -9.00 -0.79 -3.11
C THR A 55 -9.94 -1.99 -2.95
N VAL A 56 -10.16 -2.47 -1.72
CA VAL A 56 -11.06 -3.62 -1.45
C VAL A 56 -12.50 -3.31 -1.83
N VAL A 57 -13.00 -2.12 -1.52
CA VAL A 57 -14.40 -1.74 -1.83
C VAL A 57 -14.66 -1.71 -3.34
N ILE A 58 -13.71 -1.18 -4.13
CA ILE A 58 -13.90 -1.04 -5.58
C ILE A 58 -13.38 -2.24 -6.38
N HIS A 59 -12.54 -3.10 -5.78
CA HIS A 59 -11.93 -4.26 -6.43
C HIS A 59 -11.70 -5.39 -5.42
N ASN A 60 -12.69 -6.28 -5.30
CA ASN A 60 -12.61 -7.52 -4.51
C ASN A 60 -12.93 -8.72 -5.40
N VAL A 61 -11.96 -9.12 -6.23
CA VAL A 61 -12.12 -10.19 -7.22
C VAL A 61 -11.15 -11.33 -6.91
N TRP A 62 -11.68 -12.49 -6.59
CA TRP A 62 -10.92 -13.70 -6.24
C TRP A 62 -10.85 -14.71 -7.41
N THR A 63 -10.57 -14.21 -8.62
CA THR A 63 -10.32 -15.05 -9.80
C THR A 63 -8.83 -15.35 -9.90
N LEU A 64 -8.46 -16.59 -10.24
CA LEU A 64 -7.06 -17.04 -10.41
C LEU A 64 -6.42 -16.49 -11.70
N ASP A 65 -6.37 -15.17 -11.81
CA ASP A 65 -5.67 -14.43 -12.85
C ASP A 65 -4.93 -13.23 -12.22
N TRP A 66 -4.36 -12.36 -13.05
CA TRP A 66 -3.57 -11.21 -12.60
C TRP A 66 -4.33 -10.25 -11.66
N ARG A 67 -5.67 -10.21 -11.71
CA ARG A 67 -6.51 -9.35 -10.86
C ARG A 67 -6.46 -9.77 -9.39
N LEU A 68 -6.13 -11.03 -9.11
CA LEU A 68 -5.93 -11.53 -7.75
C LEU A 68 -4.84 -10.75 -7.01
N VAL A 69 -3.77 -10.36 -7.72
CA VAL A 69 -2.67 -9.59 -7.14
C VAL A 69 -3.19 -8.27 -6.56
N ILE A 70 -4.08 -7.58 -7.27
CA ILE A 70 -4.68 -6.32 -6.79
C ILE A 70 -5.54 -6.57 -5.56
N THR A 71 -6.35 -7.63 -5.57
CA THR A 71 -7.19 -8.00 -4.42
C THR A 71 -6.33 -8.29 -3.18
N VAL A 72 -5.24 -9.05 -3.34
CA VAL A 72 -4.28 -9.35 -2.27
C VAL A 72 -3.57 -8.09 -1.78
N LEU A 73 -3.18 -7.18 -2.68
CA LEU A 73 -2.60 -5.88 -2.32
C LEU A 73 -3.58 -5.01 -1.53
N GLY A 74 -4.84 -4.95 -1.95
CA GLY A 74 -5.89 -4.22 -1.22
C GLY A 74 -6.05 -4.72 0.21
N TRP A 75 -6.27 -6.04 0.37
CA TRP A 75 -6.45 -6.66 1.69
C TRP A 75 -5.21 -6.58 2.57
N SER A 76 -4.02 -6.85 2.02
CA SER A 76 -2.78 -6.77 2.80
C SER A 76 -2.49 -5.33 3.27
N THR A 77 -2.75 -4.33 2.43
CA THR A 77 -2.58 -2.91 2.78
C THR A 77 -3.58 -2.47 3.83
N LEU A 78 -4.83 -2.91 3.71
CA LEU A 78 -5.89 -2.67 4.70
C LEU A 78 -5.50 -3.23 6.06
N ILE A 79 -5.10 -4.51 6.12
CA ILE A 79 -4.68 -5.19 7.34
C ILE A 79 -3.44 -4.51 7.95
N LYS A 80 -2.45 -4.18 7.13
CA LYS A 80 -1.25 -3.44 7.57
C LYS A 80 -1.61 -2.09 8.19
N GLY A 81 -2.58 -1.37 7.61
CA GLY A 81 -3.11 -0.12 8.18
C GLY A 81 -3.72 -0.33 9.56
N MET A 82 -4.58 -1.34 9.72
CA MET A 82 -5.16 -1.70 11.03
C MET A 82 -4.08 -2.03 12.06
N ILE A 83 -3.07 -2.83 11.68
CA ILE A 83 -1.98 -3.22 12.57
C ILE A 83 -1.18 -2.00 13.01
N LYS A 84 -0.79 -1.12 12.09
CA LYS A 84 -0.02 0.09 12.43
C LYS A 84 -0.75 1.04 13.37
N ILE A 85 -2.09 1.11 13.29
CA ILE A 85 -2.90 2.00 14.14
C ILE A 85 -3.15 1.34 15.51
N GLY A 86 -3.51 0.06 15.52
CA GLY A 86 -3.83 -0.67 16.75
C GLY A 86 -2.61 -1.08 17.57
N PHE A 87 -1.46 -1.27 16.91
CA PHE A 87 -0.21 -1.76 17.49
C PHE A 87 1.01 -0.97 16.95
N PRO A 88 1.10 0.35 17.22
CA PRO A 88 2.17 1.22 16.72
C PRO A 88 3.52 1.04 17.41
#